data_AF-A0A8T3TII3-F1
#
_entry.id   AF-A0A8T3TII3-F1
#
_cell.length_a   1.000
_cell.length_b   1.000
_cell.length_c   1.000
_cell.angle_alpha   90.00
_cell.angle_beta   90.00
_cell.angle_gamma   90.00
#
_symmetry.space_group_name_H-M   'P 1'
#
loop_
_entity.id
_entity.type
_entity.pdbx_description
1 polymer ?
#
loop_
_entity_poly.entity_id
_entity_poly.type
_entity_poly.pdbx_seq_one_letter_code
_entity_poly.pdbx_strand_id
1 'polypeptide(L)' 'MSDQAASLTSAAEPIRVLFVCTHNSARSVMAEVILRRKGGDDFAVSSAGTEP' A
#
# COMPACT_ATOMS: atom_id res chain seq x y z
N MET A 1 -0.86 26.97 14.66
CA MET A 1 -0.80 25.60 14.12
C MET A 1 -1.86 25.55 13.01
N SER A 2 -1.80 26.35 11.94
CA SER A 2 -0.68 26.53 10.98
C SER A 2 -0.21 25.14 10.57
N ASP A 3 -0.60 24.54 9.43
CA ASP A 3 -0.92 25.10 8.12
C ASP A 3 -1.87 24.17 7.35
N GLN A 4 -3.00 24.69 6.86
CA GLN A 4 -3.64 24.15 5.66
C GLN A 4 -3.03 24.86 4.46
N ALA A 5 -2.04 24.26 3.78
CA ALA A 5 -1.63 24.63 2.40
C ALA A 5 -0.45 23.78 1.87
N ALA A 6 -0.65 22.47 1.71
CA ALA A 6 0.14 21.70 0.74
C ALA A 6 -0.87 20.87 -0.06
N SER A 7 -1.59 21.51 -0.97
CA SER A 7 -1.17 21.72 -2.37
C SER A 7 -1.82 20.65 -3.24
N LEU A 8 -2.84 21.08 -3.97
CA LEU A 8 -3.50 20.41 -5.09
C LEU A 8 -2.53 20.23 -6.28
N THR A 9 -1.32 19.73 -6.02
CA THR A 9 -0.52 19.15 -7.08
C THR A 9 -1.10 17.78 -7.35
N SER A 10 -1.69 17.61 -8.53
CA SER A 10 -2.13 16.31 -9.05
C SER A 10 -0.90 15.43 -9.32
N ALA A 11 -0.11 15.12 -8.30
CA ALA A 11 0.52 13.82 -8.25
C ALA A 11 -0.66 12.85 -8.11
N ALA A 12 -0.80 11.92 -9.06
CA ALA A 12 -1.88 10.96 -9.01
C ALA A 12 -1.86 10.28 -7.64
N GLU A 13 -3.00 10.27 -6.94
CA GLU A 13 -3.12 9.56 -5.67
C GLU A 13 -2.65 8.11 -5.85
N PRO A 14 -1.81 7.58 -4.95
CA PRO A 14 -1.25 6.25 -5.11
C PRO A 14 -2.38 5.22 -5.14
N ILE A 15 -2.25 4.24 -6.03
CA ILE A 15 -3.20 3.15 -6.16
C ILE A 15 -3.13 2.32 -4.88
N ARG A 16 -4.24 2.25 -4.15
CA ARG A 16 -4.33 1.46 -2.91
C ARG A 16 -4.56 -0.02 -3.24
N VAL A 17 -3.70 -0.89 -2.73
CA VAL A 17 -3.75 -2.34 -2.97
C VAL A 17 -3.68 -3.09 -1.65
N LEU A 18 -4.61 -4.02 -1.44
CA LEU A 18 -4.63 -4.94 -0.31
C LEU A 18 -4.44 -6.39 -0.81
N PHE A 19 -3.37 -7.05 -0.36
CA PHE A 19 -3.16 -8.47 -0.60
C PHE A 19 -3.68 -9.32 0.56
N VAL A 20 -4.46 -10.35 0.27
CA VAL A 20 -5.07 -11.22 1.30
C VAL A 20 -4.62 -12.67 1.11
N CYS A 21 -4.25 -13.33 2.21
CA CYS A 21 -4.16 -14.79 2.29
C CYS A 21 -4.75 -15.29 3.61
N THR A 22 -4.67 -16.59 3.92
CA THR A 22 -5.26 -17.13 5.16
C THR A 22 -4.60 -16.56 6.41
N HIS A 23 -3.29 -16.80 6.63
CA HIS A 23 -2.59 -16.48 7.88
C HIS A 23 -1.68 -15.24 7.83
N ASN A 24 -1.80 -14.39 6.80
CA ASN A 24 -0.89 -13.25 6.56
C ASN A 24 0.62 -13.54 6.70
N SER A 25 1.10 -14.77 6.42
CA SER A 25 2.46 -15.19 6.80
C SER A 25 3.38 -15.50 5.62
N ALA A 26 2.83 -15.68 4.42
CA ALA A 26 3.61 -16.06 3.23
C ALA A 26 3.19 -15.26 1.99
N ARG A 27 2.11 -15.68 1.31
CA ARG A 27 1.72 -15.15 0.00
C ARG A 27 1.41 -13.65 0.02
N SER A 28 0.59 -13.19 0.97
CA SER A 28 0.20 -11.78 1.01
C SER A 28 1.34 -10.84 1.42
N VAL A 29 2.21 -11.26 2.35
CA VAL A 29 3.42 -10.50 2.74
C VAL A 29 4.42 -10.42 1.59
N MET A 30 4.65 -11.53 0.89
CA MET A 30 5.56 -11.55 -0.27
C MET A 30 5.05 -10.61 -1.38
N ALA A 31 3.75 -10.65 -1.68
CA ALA A 31 3.15 -9.76 -2.67
C ALA A 31 3.26 -8.28 -2.27
N GLU A 32 3.03 -7.94 -1.00
CA GLU A 32 3.20 -6.58 -0.47
C GLU A 32 4.63 -6.06 -0.71
N VAL A 33 5.64 -6.85 -0.32
CA VAL A 33 7.05 -6.44 -0.47
C VAL A 33 7.45 -6.32 -1.94
N ILE A 34 6.98 -7.24 -2.80
CA ILE A 34 7.27 -7.18 -4.24
C ILE A 34 6.68 -5.92 -4.85
N LEU A 35 5.40 -5.61 -4.58
CA LEU A 35 4.75 -4.44 -5.16
C LEU A 35 5.32 -3.14 -4.59
N ARG A 36 5.61 -3.07 -3.29
CA ARG A 36 6.27 -1.90 -2.70
C ARG A 36 7.64 -1.63 -3.33
N ARG A 37 8.43 -2.68 -3.62
CA ARG A 37 9.74 -2.55 -4.27
C ARG A 37 9.67 -2.21 -5.75
N LYS A 38 8.69 -2.76 -6.48
CA LYS A 38 8.58 -2.58 -7.94
C LYS A 38 7.73 -1.37 -8.35
N GLY A 39 6.69 -1.06 -7.58
CA GLY A 39 5.72 -0.01 -7.86
C GLY A 39 6.06 1.34 -7.25
N GLY A 40 6.98 1.40 -6.27
CA GLY A 40 7.42 2.66 -5.67
C GLY A 40 6.25 3.50 -5.12
N ASP A 41 6.31 4.80 -5.36
CA ASP A 41 5.35 5.77 -4.83
C ASP A 41 4.00 5.77 -5.57
N ASP A 42 3.87 5.04 -6.69
CA ASP A 42 2.61 4.91 -7.43
C ASP A 42 1.59 4.03 -6.67
N PHE A 43 2.05 3.27 -5.67
CA PHE A 43 1.21 2.30 -4.95
C PHE A 43 1.31 2.43 -3.43
N ALA A 44 0.15 2.48 -2.79
CA ALA A 44 -0.01 2.33 -1.35
C ALA A 44 -0.43 0.89 -1.04
N VAL A 45 0.52 0.06 -0.60
CA VAL A 45 0.34 -1.40 -0.48
C VAL A 45 0.24 -1.86 0.97
N SER A 46 -0.72 -2.73 1.26
CA SER A 46 -0.90 -3.44 2.54
C SER A 46 -1.21 -4.93 2.34
N SER A 47 -1.09 -5.72 3.40
CA SER A 47 -1.49 -7.13 3.43
C SER A 47 -2.32 -7.50 4.67
N ALA A 48 -3.13 -8.55 4.55
CA ALA A 48 -3.95 -9.08 5.64
C ALA A 48 -4.14 -10.60 5.59
N GLY A 49 -4.66 -11.14 6.70
CA GLY A 49 -5.06 -12.53 6.91
C GLY A 49 -6.56 -12.64 7.13
N THR A 50 -7.22 -13.65 6.56
CA THR A 50 -8.63 -13.95 6.89
C THR A 50 -8.76 -14.66 8.24
N GLU A 51 -7.75 -15.46 8.59
CA GLU A 51 -7.58 -16.19 9.84
C GLU A 51 -6.11 -16.02 10.26
N PRO A 52 -5.76 -14.85 10.84
CA PRO A 52 -4.37 -14.46 11.08
C PRO A 52 -3.66 -15.30 12.14
#